data_AF-A0A8X6XN26-F1
#
_entry.id   AF-A0A8X6XN26-F1
#
_cell.length_a   1.000
_cell.length_b   1.000
_cell.length_c   1.000
_cell.angle_alpha   90.00
_cell.angle_beta   90.00
_cell.angle_gamma   90.00
#
_symmetry.space_group_name_H-M   'P 1'
#
loop_
_entity.id
_entity.type
_entity.pdbx_description
1 polymer ?
#
loop_
_entity_poly.entity_id
_entity_poly.type
_entity_poly.pdbx_seq_one_letter_code
_entity_poly.pdbx_strand_id
1 'polypeptide(L)'
;MNSGRETSENERALVIKRSKDDKSIREITSLIGKSYGCIQKILQKYRRTGCVANISGRGSKEILSASAKRKITRSVKKNPLLSASKLASSTSSEIGEKNFSRNCQTSFS
;
A
#
# COMPACT_ATOMS: atom_id res chain seq x y z
N MET A 1 -7.71 20.14 -16.88
CA MET A 1 -7.72 18.67 -17.12
C MET A 1 -6.75 18.01 -16.16
N ASN A 2 -7.22 17.14 -15.26
CA ASN A 2 -6.30 16.30 -14.48
C ASN A 2 -6.00 15.07 -15.34
N SER A 3 -4.87 15.07 -16.05
CA SER A 3 -4.35 13.85 -16.66
C SER A 3 -4.18 12.82 -15.55
N GLY A 4 -4.60 11.56 -15.74
CA GLY A 4 -4.53 10.50 -14.73
C GLY A 4 -3.10 10.09 -14.32
N ARG A 5 -2.12 10.96 -14.52
CA ARG A 5 -0.72 10.79 -14.13
C ARG A 5 -0.57 11.09 -12.65
N GLU A 6 0.10 10.20 -11.94
CA GLU A 6 0.45 10.40 -10.55
C GLU A 6 1.46 11.55 -10.39
N THR A 7 1.45 12.22 -9.24
CA THR A 7 2.50 13.18 -8.88
C THR A 7 3.82 12.46 -8.67
N SER A 8 4.93 13.11 -9.03
CA SER A 8 6.25 12.54 -8.76
C SER A 8 6.53 12.54 -7.26
N GLU A 9 7.44 11.67 -6.82
CA GLU A 9 7.81 11.63 -5.40
C GLU A 9 8.48 12.93 -4.95
N ASN A 10 9.30 13.54 -5.81
CA ASN A 10 9.94 14.83 -5.57
C ASN A 10 8.92 15.95 -5.34
N GLU A 11 7.85 16.01 -6.15
CA GLU A 11 6.75 16.96 -5.95
C GLU A 11 6.07 16.77 -4.59
N ARG A 12 5.81 15.52 -4.20
CA ARG A 12 5.19 15.21 -2.89
C ARG A 12 6.10 15.56 -1.73
N ALA A 13 7.40 15.27 -1.83
CA ALA A 13 8.40 15.63 -0.83
C ALA A 13 8.47 17.15 -0.64
N LEU A 14 8.44 17.90 -1.75
CA LEU A 14 8.44 19.36 -1.72
C LEU A 14 7.19 19.92 -1.05
N VAL A 15 5.99 19.40 -1.37
CA VAL A 15 4.73 19.78 -0.69
C VAL A 15 4.85 19.62 0.82
N ILE A 16 5.36 18.47 1.28
CA ILE A 16 5.48 18.16 2.70
C ILE A 16 6.50 19.07 3.38
N LYS A 17 7.65 19.30 2.75
CA LYS A 17 8.67 20.23 3.26
C LYS A 17 8.09 21.63 3.46
N ARG A 18 7.40 22.17 2.45
CA ARG A 18 6.79 23.51 2.53
C ARG A 18 5.66 23.60 3.55
N SER A 19 4.92 22.52 3.75
CA SER A 19 3.90 22.48 4.81
C SER A 19 4.51 22.39 6.22
N LYS A 20 5.75 21.89 6.36
CA LYS A 20 6.49 21.93 7.64
C LYS A 20 7.08 23.32 7.90
N ASP A 21 7.37 24.07 6.83
CA ASP A 21 7.76 25.49 6.89
C ASP A 21 6.54 26.43 7.15
N ASP A 22 5.42 25.91 7.66
CA ASP A 22 4.16 26.62 7.94
C ASP A 22 3.52 27.41 6.78
N LYS A 23 3.86 27.06 5.52
CA LYS A 23 3.23 27.70 4.36
C LYS A 23 1.79 27.24 4.18
N SER A 24 0.93 28.18 3.78
CA SER A 24 -0.46 27.89 3.45
C SER A 24 -0.58 27.02 2.20
N ILE A 25 -1.65 26.23 2.10
CA ILE A 25 -1.92 25.39 0.92
C ILE A 25 -1.99 26.24 -0.35
N ARG A 26 -2.52 27.47 -0.27
CA ARG A 26 -2.61 28.40 -1.41
C ARG A 26 -1.22 28.81 -1.92
N GLU A 27 -0.29 29.13 -1.03
CA GLU A 27 1.09 29.44 -1.43
C GLU A 27 1.78 28.23 -2.05
N ILE A 28 1.56 27.04 -1.47
CA ILE A 28 2.11 25.78 -2.01
C ILE A 28 1.54 25.51 -3.41
N THR A 29 0.25 25.78 -3.66
CA THR A 29 -0.37 25.62 -4.99
C THR A 29 0.28 26.53 -6.03
N SER A 30 0.51 27.80 -5.68
CA SER A 30 1.14 28.76 -6.60
C SER A 30 2.59 28.40 -6.91
N LEU A 31 3.32 27.83 -5.94
CA LEU A 31 4.72 27.45 -6.12
C LEU A 31 4.91 26.17 -6.95
N ILE A 32 4.05 25.16 -6.75
CA ILE A 32 4.22 23.83 -7.36
C ILE A 32 3.37 23.67 -8.63
N GLY A 33 2.40 24.56 -8.86
CA GLY A 33 1.53 24.52 -10.04
C GLY A 33 0.56 23.33 -10.03
N LYS A 34 0.23 22.78 -8.86
CA LYS A 34 -0.77 21.71 -8.70
C LYS A 34 -2.06 22.27 -8.12
N SER A 35 -3.16 21.58 -8.40
CA SER A 35 -4.47 21.96 -7.85
C SER A 35 -4.50 21.85 -6.33
N TYR A 36 -5.29 22.73 -5.72
CA TYR A 36 -5.51 22.76 -4.27
C TYR A 36 -5.91 21.38 -3.72
N GLY A 37 -6.87 20.72 -4.36
CA GLY A 37 -7.34 19.39 -3.94
C GLY A 37 -6.25 18.30 -4.05
N CYS A 38 -5.31 18.43 -4.98
CA CYS A 38 -4.17 17.51 -5.08
C CYS A 38 -3.25 17.65 -3.86
N ILE A 39 -2.86 18.89 -3.53
CA ILE A 39 -1.99 19.18 -2.38
C ILE A 39 -2.67 18.77 -1.08
N GLN A 40 -3.96 19.08 -0.91
CA GLN A 40 -4.74 18.68 0.25
C GLN A 40 -4.74 17.15 0.45
N LYS A 41 -4.93 16.37 -0.63
CA LYS A 41 -4.88 14.90 -0.59
C LYS A 41 -3.49 14.38 -0.22
N ILE A 42 -2.42 15.00 -0.73
CA ILE A 42 -1.03 14.64 -0.38
C ILE A 42 -0.80 14.84 1.12
N LEU A 43 -1.18 16.01 1.66
CA LEU A 43 -1.01 16.32 3.08
C LEU A 43 -1.88 15.41 3.97
N GLN A 44 -3.12 15.16 3.60
CA GLN A 44 -4.00 14.25 4.33
C GLN A 44 -3.44 12.82 4.37
N LYS A 45 -2.96 12.32 3.24
CA LYS A 45 -2.27 11.02 3.16
C LYS A 45 -1.04 11.00 4.06
N TYR A 46 -0.20 12.04 4.01
CA TYR A 46 1.01 12.13 4.83
C TYR A 46 0.68 12.14 6.32
N ARG A 47 -0.32 12.91 6.76
CA ARG A 47 -0.78 12.91 8.16
C ARG A 47 -1.25 11.53 8.63
N ARG A 48 -1.90 10.76 7.75
CA ARG A 48 -2.40 9.41 8.07
C ARG A 48 -1.32 8.32 8.07
N THR A 49 -0.30 8.45 7.22
CA THR A 49 0.64 7.35 6.92
C THR A 49 2.09 7.66 7.24
N GLY A 50 2.46 8.92 7.42
CA GLY A 50 3.85 9.38 7.49
C GLY A 50 4.64 9.23 6.19
N CYS A 51 4.01 8.76 5.10
CA CYS A 51 4.71 8.34 3.89
C CYS A 51 4.61 9.35 2.74
N VAL A 52 5.75 9.68 2.15
CA VAL A 52 5.84 10.51 0.93
C VAL A 52 5.49 9.67 -0.30
N ALA A 53 6.10 8.49 -0.42
CA ALA A 53 5.86 7.51 -1.48
C ALA A 53 4.39 7.09 -1.54
N ASN A 54 3.89 6.83 -2.75
CA ASN A 54 2.55 6.25 -2.90
C ASN A 54 2.49 4.85 -2.33
N ILE A 55 1.32 4.49 -1.79
CA ILE A 55 1.11 3.15 -1.27
C ILE A 55 1.07 2.22 -2.48
N SER A 56 2.06 1.34 -2.58
CA SER A 56 2.08 0.28 -3.58
C SER A 56 0.96 -0.71 -3.31
N GLY A 57 0.27 -1.15 -4.37
CA GLY A 57 -0.76 -2.18 -4.30
C GLY A 57 -2.15 -1.61 -4.53
N ARG A 58 -2.59 -1.66 -5.79
CA ARG A 58 -4.00 -1.55 -6.14
C ARG A 58 -4.56 -2.97 -6.27
N GLY A 59 -5.75 -3.22 -5.71
CA GLY A 59 -6.44 -4.51 -5.82
C GLY A 59 -6.47 -5.32 -4.52
N SER A 60 -7.17 -6.45 -4.58
CA SER A 60 -7.30 -7.37 -3.44
C SER A 60 -5.96 -8.02 -3.14
N LYS A 61 -5.57 -8.02 -1.87
CA LYS A 61 -4.41 -8.80 -1.44
C LYS A 61 -4.76 -10.27 -1.48
N GLU A 62 -3.79 -11.08 -1.85
CA GLU A 62 -3.96 -12.52 -1.85
C GLU A 62 -4.15 -13.04 -0.43
N ILE A 63 -5.16 -13.90 -0.25
CA ILE A 63 -5.52 -14.47 1.06
C ILE A 63 -4.49 -15.51 1.51
N LEU A 64 -3.89 -16.23 0.55
CA LEU A 64 -2.98 -17.33 0.83
C LEU A 64 -1.52 -16.87 0.78
N SER A 65 -0.77 -17.14 1.85
CA SER A 65 0.67 -16.95 1.87
C SER A 65 1.38 -17.91 0.90
N ALA A 66 2.60 -17.56 0.48
CA ALA A 66 3.39 -18.41 -0.42
C ALA A 66 3.70 -19.80 0.17
N SER A 67 3.71 -19.92 1.51
CA SER A 67 3.84 -21.21 2.21
C SER A 67 2.56 -22.04 2.07
N ALA A 68 1.41 -21.43 2.30
CA ALA A 68 0.09 -22.05 2.15
C ALA A 68 -0.09 -22.64 0.75
N LYS A 69 0.24 -21.86 -0.29
CA LYS A 69 0.19 -22.33 -1.68
C LYS A 69 1.07 -23.55 -1.93
N ARG A 70 2.33 -23.51 -1.47
CA ARG A 70 3.27 -24.62 -1.65
C ARG A 70 2.77 -25.89 -0.98
N LYS A 71 2.15 -25.78 0.20
CA LYS A 71 1.50 -26.91 0.87
C LYS A 71 0.33 -27.46 0.06
N ILE A 72 -0.58 -26.61 -0.41
CA ILE A 72 -1.70 -27.03 -1.27
C ILE A 72 -1.18 -27.78 -2.50
N THR A 73 -0.18 -27.21 -3.20
CA THR A 73 0.41 -27.84 -4.38
C THR A 73 1.04 -29.19 -4.05
N ARG A 74 1.73 -29.33 -2.91
CA ARG A 74 2.30 -30.62 -2.47
C ARG A 74 1.22 -31.65 -2.15
N SER A 75 0.15 -31.25 -1.46
CA SER A 75 -0.95 -32.14 -1.10
C SER A 75 -1.69 -32.66 -2.33
N VAL A 76 -1.95 -31.79 -3.32
CA VAL A 76 -2.56 -32.18 -4.61
C VAL A 76 -1.62 -33.07 -5.42
N LYS A 77 -0.31 -32.77 -5.46
CA LYS A 77 0.66 -33.63 -6.14
C LYS A 77 0.76 -35.03 -5.51
N LYS A 78 0.68 -35.11 -4.17
CA LYS A 78 0.71 -36.38 -3.45
C LYS A 78 -0.55 -37.19 -3.71
N ASN A 79 -1.71 -36.56 -3.63
CA ASN A 79 -3.01 -37.19 -3.81
C ASN A 79 -3.87 -36.30 -4.74
N PRO A 80 -3.91 -36.59 -6.05
CA PRO A 80 -4.62 -35.72 -7.01
C PRO A 80 -6.14 -35.76 -6.87
N LEU A 81 -6.71 -36.81 -6.25
CA LEU A 81 -8.15 -36.96 -6.01
C LEU A 81 -8.64 -36.27 -4.72
N LEU A 82 -7.77 -35.52 -4.04
CA LEU A 82 -8.09 -34.91 -2.77
C LEU A 82 -9.07 -33.74 -2.98
N SER A 83 -10.26 -33.86 -2.39
CA SER A 83 -11.30 -32.85 -2.50
C SER A 83 -10.87 -31.49 -1.94
N ALA A 84 -11.33 -30.41 -2.59
CA ALA A 84 -11.09 -29.04 -2.18
C ALA A 84 -11.53 -28.76 -0.73
N SER A 85 -12.63 -29.35 -0.27
CA SER A 85 -13.12 -29.16 1.11
C SER A 85 -12.15 -29.73 2.14
N LYS A 86 -11.52 -30.86 1.82
CA LYS A 86 -10.53 -31.53 2.67
C LYS A 86 -9.17 -30.82 2.65
N LEU A 87 -8.80 -30.25 1.49
CA LEU A 87 -7.64 -29.36 1.39
C LEU A 87 -7.84 -28.09 2.24
N ALA A 88 -8.98 -27.42 2.10
CA ALA A 88 -9.28 -26.19 2.82
C ALA A 88 -9.20 -26.39 4.34
N SER A 89 -9.83 -27.46 4.85
CA SER A 89 -9.80 -27.80 6.28
C SER A 89 -8.41 -28.16 6.80
N SER A 90 -7.58 -28.84 6.00
CA SER A 90 -6.18 -29.10 6.38
C SER A 90 -5.30 -27.83 6.40
N THR A 91 -5.60 -26.86 5.53
CA THR A 91 -4.83 -25.62 5.46
C THR A 91 -5.26 -24.59 6.51
N SER A 92 -6.55 -24.53 6.85
CA SER A 92 -7.07 -23.55 7.81
C SER A 92 -6.72 -23.88 9.26
N SER A 93 -6.61 -25.17 9.62
CA SER A 93 -6.18 -25.60 10.95
C SER A 93 -4.71 -25.28 11.25
N GLU A 94 -3.87 -25.22 10.23
CA GLU A 94 -2.41 -25.03 10.38
C GLU A 94 -1.96 -23.56 10.23
N ILE A 95 -2.73 -22.74 9.53
CA ILE A 95 -2.33 -21.39 9.13
C ILE A 95 -3.19 -20.39 9.89
N GLY A 96 -2.81 -20.11 11.14
CA GLY A 96 -3.45 -19.07 11.98
C GLY A 96 -3.16 -17.64 11.50
N GLU A 97 -3.26 -17.35 10.20
CA GLU A 97 -2.88 -16.04 9.66
C GLU A 97 -4.07 -15.06 9.63
N LYS A 98 -4.09 -14.17 10.63
CA LYS A 98 -4.61 -12.80 10.50
C LYS A 98 -3.42 -11.85 10.60
N ASN A 99 -2.81 -11.43 9.48
CA ASN A 99 -1.70 -10.46 9.55
C ASN A 99 -1.79 -9.38 8.48
N PHE A 100 -2.33 -8.23 8.87
CA PHE A 100 -2.11 -6.94 8.20
C PHE A 100 -0.90 -6.27 8.86
N SER A 101 0.25 -6.28 8.21
CA SER A 101 1.36 -5.38 8.57
C SER A 101 1.67 -4.45 7.42
N ARG A 102 1.75 -3.15 7.72
CA ARG A 102 2.31 -2.11 6.85
C ARG A 102 3.42 -1.43 7.64
N ASN A 103 4.66 -1.83 7.40
CA ASN A 103 5.83 -1.07 7.86
C ASN A 103 6.28 -0.16 6.72
N CYS A 104 6.44 1.13 7.01
CA CYS A 104 7.19 2.04 6.16
C CYS A 104 8.29 2.67 7.01
N GLN A 105 9.54 2.43 6.62
CA GLN A 105 10.72 2.95 7.29
C GLN A 105 10.83 4.45 7.04
N THR A 106 11.15 5.21 8.09
CA THR A 106 11.57 6.61 8.00
C THR A 106 13.09 6.67 8.00
N SER A 107 13.67 7.30 6.99
CA SER A 107 15.00 7.90 7.11
C SER A 107 15.11 9.10 6.18
N PHE A 108 15.19 10.28 6.78
CA PHE A 108 15.95 11.39 6.23
C PHE A 108 16.64 12.06 7.42
N SER A 109 17.97 11.90 7.45
CA SER A 109 18.90 12.68 8.25
C SER A 109 18.91 14.14 7.82
#